data_AF-A0A8H5M1D6-F1
#
_entry.id   AF-A0A8H5M1D6-F1
#
_cell.length_a   1.000
_cell.length_b   1.000
_cell.length_c   1.000
_cell.angle_alpha   90.00
_cell.angle_beta   90.00
_cell.angle_gamma   90.00
#
_symmetry.space_group_name_H-M   'P 1'
#
loop_
_entity.id
_entity.type
_entity.pdbx_description
1 polymer ?
#
loop_
_entity_poly.entity_id
_entity_poly.type
_entity_poly.pdbx_seq_one_letter_code
_entity_poly.pdbx_strand_id
1 'polypeptide(L)'
;MPPKVNDPKDAVDPESKLPKVLPTDATHPSVNLLRASIPFSGVKLHRDNHDWKKWERNFRTFTTLNHLTHYVFPPYTYLPLPHTEPRAFSNYTENLTMAVAALQSAVDDSLHDLIDYENGVRKSYEALRNHCQSAGPIRQVTIIRQALSTYCSPSEPLVATANTICTLIDTAFDMGTITRDLFKGIALLNSLSDKTYESIQSTISHPARLTERADPHGCQGTDAPS
;
A
#
# COMPACT_ATOMS: atom_id res chain seq x y z
N MET A 1 -68.36 6.91 -43.71
CA MET A 1 -67.34 6.92 -42.63
C MET A 1 -66.22 7.86 -43.04
N PRO A 2 -65.98 8.97 -42.33
CA PRO A 2 -64.82 9.82 -42.60
C PRO A 2 -63.55 9.22 -41.95
N PRO A 3 -62.35 9.50 -42.49
CA PRO A 3 -61.10 9.06 -41.89
C PRO A 3 -60.79 9.90 -40.65
N LYS A 4 -60.37 9.24 -39.56
CA LYS A 4 -59.87 9.89 -38.35
C LYS A 4 -58.56 10.60 -38.67
N VAL A 5 -58.54 11.91 -38.43
CA VAL A 5 -57.33 12.72 -38.34
C VAL A 5 -56.59 12.28 -37.08
N ASN A 6 -55.35 11.81 -37.22
CA ASN A 6 -54.48 11.56 -36.07
C ASN A 6 -53.93 12.90 -35.57
N ASP A 7 -54.20 13.21 -34.30
CA ASP A 7 -53.55 14.29 -33.56
C ASP A 7 -52.04 14.01 -33.40
N PRO A 8 -51.13 14.96 -33.70
CA PRO A 8 -49.73 14.83 -33.38
C PRO A 8 -49.51 15.32 -31.94
N LYS A 9 -49.76 14.45 -30.96
CA LYS A 9 -49.54 14.79 -29.55
C LYS A 9 -48.55 13.85 -28.89
N ASP A 10 -47.38 13.71 -29.49
CA ASP A 10 -46.17 13.13 -28.87
C ASP A 10 -44.92 13.61 -29.62
N ALA A 11 -44.77 14.93 -29.76
CA ALA A 11 -43.45 15.50 -30.00
C ALA A 11 -42.72 15.53 -28.65
N VAL A 12 -42.06 14.42 -28.30
CA VAL A 12 -41.07 14.40 -27.22
C VAL A 12 -39.96 15.34 -27.64
N ASP A 13 -39.87 16.47 -26.96
CA ASP A 13 -38.83 17.47 -27.17
C ASP A 13 -37.44 16.81 -27.08
N PRO A 14 -36.64 16.84 -28.16
CA PRO A 14 -35.29 16.26 -28.17
C PRO A 14 -34.34 16.95 -27.18
N GLU A 15 -34.69 18.12 -26.63
CA GLU A 15 -33.91 18.79 -25.57
C GLU A 15 -34.04 18.14 -24.18
N SER A 16 -35.03 17.25 -23.96
CA SER A 16 -35.25 16.62 -22.64
C SER A 16 -34.20 15.59 -22.21
N LYS A 17 -33.19 15.30 -23.06
CA LYS A 17 -32.11 14.34 -22.79
C LYS A 17 -30.71 14.96 -22.77
N LEU A 18 -30.58 16.27 -22.78
CA LEU A 18 -29.26 16.89 -22.63
C LEU A 18 -28.84 16.84 -21.15
N PRO A 19 -27.64 16.31 -20.83
CA PRO A 19 -27.15 16.28 -19.46
C PRO A 19 -27.07 17.72 -18.92
N LYS A 20 -27.69 17.93 -17.76
CA LYS A 20 -27.81 19.26 -17.14
C LYS A 20 -26.49 19.63 -16.47
N VAL A 21 -25.59 20.21 -17.26
CA VAL A 21 -24.31 20.74 -16.77
C VAL A 21 -24.56 21.94 -15.87
N LEU A 22 -23.91 21.98 -14.71
CA LEU A 22 -23.99 23.13 -13.80
C LEU A 22 -23.28 24.33 -14.45
N PRO A 23 -23.93 25.50 -14.57
CA PRO A 23 -23.30 26.69 -15.14
C PRO A 23 -22.03 27.10 -14.39
N THR A 24 -21.96 26.81 -13.09
CA THR A 24 -20.81 27.10 -12.23
C THR A 24 -19.60 26.23 -12.54
N ASP A 25 -19.75 25.03 -13.10
CA ASP A 25 -18.61 24.14 -13.38
C ASP A 25 -17.61 24.76 -14.36
N ALA A 26 -18.10 25.61 -15.27
CA ALA A 26 -17.28 26.31 -16.25
C ALA A 26 -16.25 27.27 -15.61
N THR A 27 -16.62 27.97 -14.55
CA THR A 27 -15.84 29.05 -13.94
C THR A 27 -15.37 28.74 -12.51
N HIS A 28 -16.11 27.89 -11.80
CA HIS A 28 -15.92 27.49 -10.41
C HIS A 28 -16.24 26.00 -10.24
N PRO A 29 -15.42 25.10 -10.82
CA PRO A 29 -15.61 23.67 -10.63
C PRO A 29 -15.49 23.31 -9.14
N SER A 30 -16.30 22.36 -8.68
CA SER A 30 -16.23 21.88 -7.28
C SER A 30 -14.88 21.26 -6.93
N VAL A 31 -14.14 20.79 -7.93
CA VAL A 31 -12.76 20.31 -7.81
C VAL A 31 -11.86 21.16 -8.70
N ASN A 32 -10.89 21.83 -8.09
CA ASN A 32 -9.86 22.60 -8.80
C ASN A 32 -8.72 21.69 -9.25
N LEU A 33 -8.11 22.01 -10.39
CA LEU A 33 -6.88 21.38 -10.83
C LEU A 33 -5.74 21.78 -9.87
N LEU A 34 -5.04 20.78 -9.33
CA LEU A 34 -3.92 20.98 -8.42
C LEU A 34 -2.60 20.97 -9.20
N ARG A 35 -1.56 21.51 -8.57
CA ARG A 35 -0.18 21.44 -9.07
C ARG A 35 0.75 21.09 -7.91
N ALA A 36 1.34 19.91 -7.99
CA ALA A 36 2.43 19.53 -7.10
C ALA A 36 3.68 20.34 -7.47
N SER A 37 4.32 20.95 -6.48
CA SER A 37 5.52 21.78 -6.65
C SER A 37 6.63 21.43 -5.69
N ILE A 38 6.31 20.70 -4.61
CA ILE A 38 7.26 20.32 -3.59
C ILE A 38 7.60 18.85 -3.82
N PRO A 39 8.87 18.49 -4.11
CA PRO A 39 9.27 17.10 -4.28
C PRO A 39 9.28 16.37 -2.94
N PHE A 40 9.18 15.03 -2.98
CA PHE A 40 9.33 14.23 -1.78
C PHE A 40 10.80 14.26 -1.31
N SER A 41 11.03 14.72 -0.08
CA SER A 41 12.36 14.84 0.52
C SER A 41 12.62 13.83 1.64
N GLY A 42 11.68 12.91 1.88
CA GLY A 42 11.84 11.85 2.88
C GLY A 42 12.66 10.68 2.36
N VAL A 43 13.02 9.77 3.26
CA VAL A 43 13.54 8.46 2.87
C VAL A 43 12.45 7.71 2.12
N LYS A 44 12.75 7.25 0.90
CA LYS A 44 11.82 6.45 0.09
C LYS A 44 11.46 5.15 0.79
N LEU A 45 10.22 4.68 0.58
CA LEU A 45 9.83 3.35 1.04
C LEU A 45 10.58 2.32 0.21
N HIS A 46 11.35 1.47 0.86
CA HIS A 46 12.06 0.36 0.23
C HIS A 46 11.39 -0.94 0.65
N ARG A 47 11.51 -1.99 -0.17
CA ARG A 47 10.95 -3.33 0.12
C ARG A 47 11.36 -3.85 1.51
N ASP A 48 12.60 -3.62 1.88
CA ASP A 48 13.17 -4.02 3.19
C ASP A 48 13.01 -2.96 4.30
N ASN A 49 12.47 -1.78 3.98
CA ASN A 49 12.23 -0.72 4.96
C ASN A 49 10.88 -0.95 5.65
N HIS A 50 10.90 -1.15 6.96
CA HIS A 50 9.71 -1.52 7.72
C HIS A 50 9.26 -0.44 8.70
N ASP A 51 9.86 0.76 8.62
CA ASP A 51 9.40 1.94 9.34
C ASP A 51 8.15 2.55 8.66
N TRP A 52 7.14 1.72 8.38
CA TRP A 52 5.92 2.11 7.67
C TRP A 52 5.30 3.36 8.28
N LYS A 53 5.17 3.42 9.62
CA LYS A 53 4.58 4.56 10.33
C LYS A 53 5.37 5.86 10.09
N LYS A 54 6.70 5.79 10.11
CA LYS A 54 7.57 6.95 9.89
C LYS A 54 7.49 7.42 8.44
N TRP A 55 7.52 6.48 7.50
CA TRP A 55 7.33 6.78 6.09
C TRP A 55 5.94 7.38 5.84
N GLU A 56 4.87 6.77 6.35
CA GLU A 56 3.48 7.25 6.21
C GLU A 56 3.34 8.67 6.74
N ARG A 57 3.96 8.99 7.89
CA ARG A 57 3.96 10.35 8.44
C ARG A 57 4.65 11.36 7.50
N ASN A 58 5.80 10.99 6.94
CA ASN A 58 6.52 11.84 5.99
C ASN A 58 5.71 12.02 4.69
N PHE A 59 5.12 10.93 4.19
CA PHE A 59 4.31 10.93 2.98
C PHE A 59 3.01 11.73 3.14
N ARG A 60 2.36 11.64 4.31
CA ARG A 60 1.21 12.47 4.67
C ARG A 60 1.57 13.96 4.73
N THR A 61 2.74 14.30 5.25
CA THR A 61 3.24 15.68 5.26
C THR A 61 3.44 16.18 3.82
N PHE A 62 4.12 15.38 2.99
CA PHE A 62 4.37 15.69 1.58
C PHE A 62 3.09 15.87 0.75
N THR A 63 2.11 14.97 0.91
CA THR A 63 0.81 15.09 0.22
C THR A 63 0.01 16.28 0.73
N THR A 64 0.14 16.66 2.00
CA THR A 64 -0.51 17.86 2.56
C THR A 64 0.07 19.13 1.95
N LEU A 65 1.40 19.20 1.84
CA LEU A 65 2.09 20.33 1.22
C LEU A 65 1.76 20.49 -0.27
N ASN A 66 1.37 19.42 -0.95
CA ASN A 66 0.94 19.44 -2.35
C ASN A 66 -0.60 19.42 -2.54
N HIS A 67 -1.38 19.55 -1.46
CA HIS A 67 -2.85 19.50 -1.48
C HIS A 67 -3.47 18.17 -1.97
N LEU A 68 -2.71 17.08 -1.95
CA LEU A 68 -3.12 15.75 -2.43
C LEU A 68 -3.66 14.84 -1.32
N THR A 69 -3.61 15.26 -0.04
CA THR A 69 -3.94 14.40 1.11
C THR A 69 -5.28 13.71 0.98
N HIS A 70 -6.33 14.41 0.58
CA HIS A 70 -7.69 13.87 0.48
C HIS A 70 -7.91 12.95 -0.73
N TYR A 71 -6.95 12.85 -1.64
CA TYR A 71 -6.97 11.83 -2.70
C TYR A 71 -6.40 10.49 -2.20
N VAL A 72 -5.49 10.54 -1.23
CA VAL A 72 -4.78 9.36 -0.69
C VAL A 72 -5.41 8.86 0.61
N PHE A 73 -5.80 9.78 1.50
CA PHE A 73 -6.21 9.49 2.88
C PHE A 73 -7.64 10.00 3.16
N PRO A 74 -8.36 9.38 4.10
CA PRO A 74 -9.66 9.89 4.53
C PRO A 74 -9.54 11.21 5.33
N PRO A 75 -10.57 12.08 5.31
CA PRO A 75 -11.76 11.99 4.46
C PRO A 75 -11.41 12.23 2.99
N TYR A 76 -12.05 11.49 2.09
CA TYR A 76 -11.70 11.53 0.67
C TYR A 76 -12.40 12.65 -0.07
N THR A 77 -11.74 13.20 -1.09
CA THR A 77 -12.36 14.16 -2.03
C THR A 77 -13.57 13.50 -2.72
N TYR A 78 -14.66 14.25 -2.85
CA TYR A 78 -15.86 13.80 -3.54
C TYR A 78 -15.57 13.57 -5.04
N LEU A 79 -16.13 12.50 -5.61
CA LEU A 79 -16.06 12.18 -7.04
C LEU A 79 -17.14 13.01 -7.79
N PRO A 80 -16.76 13.99 -8.61
CA PRO A 80 -17.74 14.78 -9.37
C PRO A 80 -18.43 13.92 -10.43
N LEU A 81 -19.66 14.27 -10.80
CA LEU A 81 -20.41 13.54 -11.81
C LEU A 81 -20.04 14.04 -13.23
N PRO A 82 -19.57 13.18 -14.15
CA PRO A 82 -19.11 13.61 -15.49
C PRO A 82 -20.15 14.37 -16.31
N HIS A 83 -21.43 14.07 -16.11
CA HIS A 83 -22.54 14.66 -16.86
C HIS A 83 -23.07 15.96 -16.23
N THR A 84 -22.72 16.24 -14.98
CA THR A 84 -23.20 17.43 -14.24
C THR A 84 -22.07 18.44 -14.08
N GLU A 85 -20.85 17.96 -13.84
CA GLU A 85 -19.63 18.76 -13.60
C GLU A 85 -18.44 18.17 -14.39
N PRO A 86 -18.45 18.23 -15.73
CA PRO A 86 -17.41 17.62 -16.57
C PRO A 86 -16.00 18.19 -16.29
N ARG A 87 -15.87 19.49 -15.98
CA ARG A 87 -14.57 20.08 -15.67
C ARG A 87 -14.06 19.64 -14.30
N ALA A 88 -14.92 19.67 -13.27
CA ALA A 88 -14.55 19.13 -11.97
C ALA A 88 -14.15 17.64 -12.07
N PHE A 89 -14.86 16.84 -12.86
CA PHE A 89 -14.53 15.44 -13.10
C PHE A 89 -13.16 15.27 -13.78
N SER A 90 -12.88 16.08 -14.80
CA SER A 90 -11.57 16.09 -15.46
C SER A 90 -10.46 16.47 -14.48
N ASN A 91 -10.65 17.54 -13.70
CA ASN A 91 -9.68 17.98 -12.69
C ASN A 91 -9.46 16.91 -11.63
N TYR A 92 -10.53 16.25 -11.18
CA TYR A 92 -10.46 15.15 -10.22
C TYR A 92 -9.60 13.99 -10.75
N THR A 93 -9.78 13.63 -12.03
CA THR A 93 -9.02 12.54 -12.68
C THR A 93 -7.54 12.90 -12.80
N GLU A 94 -7.22 14.11 -13.23
CA GLU A 94 -5.83 14.60 -13.29
C GLU A 94 -5.16 14.63 -11.92
N ASN A 95 -5.88 15.11 -10.89
CA ASN A 95 -5.38 15.13 -9.52
C ASN A 95 -5.16 13.72 -8.96
N LEU A 96 -5.97 12.73 -9.34
CA LEU A 96 -5.75 11.32 -8.99
C LEU A 96 -4.46 10.80 -9.63
N THR A 97 -4.24 11.04 -10.91
CA THR A 97 -3.00 10.67 -11.61
C THR A 97 -1.78 11.31 -10.94
N MET A 98 -1.89 12.58 -10.56
CA MET A 98 -0.86 13.28 -9.80
C MET A 98 -0.61 12.66 -8.43
N ALA A 99 -1.65 12.21 -7.73
CA ALA A 99 -1.51 11.51 -6.45
C ALA A 99 -0.81 10.15 -6.61
N VAL A 100 -1.08 9.41 -7.69
CA VAL A 100 -0.36 8.17 -8.02
C VAL A 100 1.12 8.46 -8.30
N ALA A 101 1.42 9.48 -9.11
CA ALA A 101 2.80 9.88 -9.38
C ALA A 101 3.54 10.35 -8.11
N ALA A 102 2.83 11.06 -7.22
CA ALA A 102 3.34 11.47 -5.92
C ALA A 102 3.68 10.25 -5.05
N LEU A 103 2.80 9.24 -5.01
CA LEU A 103 3.06 7.97 -4.33
C LEU A 103 4.29 7.26 -4.91
N GLN A 104 4.39 7.16 -6.24
CA GLN A 104 5.55 6.55 -6.89
C GLN A 104 6.86 7.28 -6.55
N SER A 105 6.85 8.62 -6.54
CA SER A 105 8.04 9.38 -6.18
C SER A 105 8.54 9.13 -4.74
N ALA A 106 7.63 8.71 -3.86
CA ALA A 106 7.91 8.44 -2.45
C ALA A 106 8.32 6.99 -2.16
N VAL A 107 8.35 6.12 -3.16
CA VAL A 107 8.82 4.75 -3.04
C VAL A 107 10.07 4.50 -3.89
N ASP A 108 10.75 3.42 -3.56
CA ASP A 108 11.87 2.87 -4.32
C ASP A 108 11.37 2.01 -5.49
N ASP A 109 12.24 1.84 -6.50
CA ASP A 109 11.93 1.09 -7.72
C ASP A 109 11.51 -0.35 -7.42
N SER A 110 12.02 -0.93 -6.33
CA SER A 110 11.66 -2.27 -5.85
C SER A 110 10.19 -2.46 -5.44
N LEU A 111 9.40 -1.38 -5.36
CA LEU A 111 7.98 -1.43 -5.00
C LEU A 111 7.08 -0.86 -6.11
N HIS A 112 7.62 -0.51 -7.28
CA HIS A 112 6.84 0.03 -8.39
C HIS A 112 5.81 -0.97 -8.93
N ASP A 113 6.05 -2.27 -8.80
CA ASP A 113 5.12 -3.34 -9.18
C ASP A 113 3.83 -3.35 -8.34
N LEU A 114 3.85 -2.71 -7.16
CA LEU A 114 2.68 -2.57 -6.28
C LEU A 114 1.86 -1.29 -6.58
N ILE A 115 2.32 -0.46 -7.51
CA ILE A 115 1.62 0.76 -7.90
C ILE A 115 0.75 0.48 -9.11
N ASP A 116 -0.54 0.62 -8.90
CA ASP A 116 -1.57 0.40 -9.88
C ASP A 116 -2.13 1.73 -10.38
N TYR A 117 -1.69 2.11 -11.58
CA TYR A 117 -2.12 3.32 -12.26
C TYR A 117 -3.59 3.29 -12.68
N GLU A 118 -4.13 2.10 -12.99
CA GLU A 118 -5.49 1.95 -13.49
C GLU A 118 -6.51 1.99 -12.34
N ASN A 119 -6.17 1.38 -11.21
CA ASN A 119 -7.03 1.29 -10.06
C ASN A 119 -6.82 2.42 -9.03
N GLY A 120 -5.83 3.29 -9.28
CA GLY A 120 -5.66 4.55 -8.60
C GLY A 120 -4.84 4.52 -7.30
N VAL A 121 -4.63 5.71 -6.76
CA VAL A 121 -3.68 5.93 -5.64
C VAL A 121 -4.07 5.21 -4.36
N ARG A 122 -5.37 5.04 -4.08
CA ARG A 122 -5.83 4.38 -2.85
C ARG A 122 -5.47 2.91 -2.83
N LYS A 123 -5.77 2.18 -3.91
CA LYS A 123 -5.44 0.75 -3.99
C LYS A 123 -3.93 0.54 -3.93
N SER A 124 -3.17 1.38 -4.63
CA SER A 124 -1.70 1.38 -4.58
C SER A 124 -1.18 1.62 -3.15
N TYR A 125 -1.72 2.61 -2.45
CA TYR A 125 -1.36 2.89 -1.05
C TYR A 125 -1.69 1.72 -0.12
N GLU A 126 -2.86 1.11 -0.25
CA GLU A 126 -3.27 -0.06 0.53
C GLU A 126 -2.41 -1.29 0.22
N ALA A 127 -2.04 -1.52 -1.04
CA ALA A 127 -1.14 -2.59 -1.45
C ALA A 127 0.25 -2.43 -0.81
N LEU A 128 0.82 -1.23 -0.86
CA LEU A 128 2.09 -0.91 -0.19
C LEU A 128 1.99 -1.13 1.33
N ARG A 129 0.90 -0.66 1.94
CA ARG A 129 0.65 -0.83 3.38
C ARG A 129 0.61 -2.32 3.75
N ASN A 130 -0.18 -3.09 3.02
CA ASN A 130 -0.33 -4.51 3.24
C ASN A 130 0.99 -5.25 3.04
N HIS A 131 1.75 -4.90 2.00
CA HIS A 131 3.07 -5.49 1.75
C HIS A 131 4.02 -5.25 2.93
N CYS A 132 4.19 -3.99 3.34
CA CYS A 132 5.06 -3.64 4.47
C CYS A 132 4.61 -4.26 5.79
N GLN A 133 3.29 -4.39 6.01
CA GLN A 133 2.74 -5.03 7.21
C GLN A 133 2.84 -6.57 7.15
N SER A 134 2.81 -7.17 5.96
CA SER A 134 2.91 -8.63 5.79
C SER A 134 4.32 -9.18 6.03
N ALA A 135 5.36 -8.38 5.78
CA ALA A 135 6.74 -8.68 6.20
C ALA A 135 6.94 -8.50 7.72
N GLY A 136 6.02 -7.81 8.38
CA GLY A 136 6.04 -7.49 9.81
C GLY A 136 6.23 -8.70 10.72
N PRO A 137 5.38 -9.75 10.66
CA PRO A 137 5.45 -10.89 11.58
C PRO A 137 6.81 -11.60 11.60
N ILE A 138 7.38 -11.91 10.44
CA ILE A 138 8.67 -12.63 10.37
C ILE A 138 9.78 -11.77 10.98
N ARG A 139 9.84 -10.48 10.66
CA ARG A 139 10.88 -9.61 11.24
C ARG A 139 10.62 -9.29 12.70
N GLN A 140 9.36 -9.16 13.13
CA GLN A 140 8.99 -9.07 14.55
C GLN A 140 9.55 -10.24 15.33
N VAL A 141 9.44 -11.46 14.78
CA VAL A 141 10.04 -12.65 15.38
C VAL A 141 11.56 -12.53 15.48
N THR A 142 12.23 -12.11 14.41
CA THR A 142 13.69 -11.94 14.39
C THR A 142 14.15 -10.87 15.39
N ILE A 143 13.47 -9.72 15.45
CA ILE A 143 13.80 -8.60 16.36
C ILE A 143 13.57 -9.00 17.82
N ILE A 144 12.46 -9.66 18.11
CA ILE A 144 12.17 -10.13 19.48
C ILE A 144 13.18 -11.21 19.88
N ARG A 145 13.53 -12.12 18.96
CA ARG A 145 14.61 -13.09 19.21
C ARG A 145 15.95 -12.39 19.47
N GLN A 146 16.28 -11.35 18.71
CA GLN A 146 17.49 -10.56 18.94
C GLN A 146 17.48 -9.92 20.33
N ALA A 147 16.35 -9.31 20.74
CA ALA A 147 16.20 -8.75 22.08
C ALA A 147 16.38 -9.82 23.17
N LEU A 148 15.78 -11.01 23.00
CA LEU A 148 15.89 -12.13 23.93
C LEU A 148 17.29 -12.77 23.97
N SER A 149 18.06 -12.64 22.88
CA SER A 149 19.43 -13.13 22.76
C SER A 149 20.47 -12.06 23.12
N THR A 150 20.04 -10.86 23.52
CA THR A 150 20.92 -9.78 23.95
C THR A 150 21.22 -9.95 25.44
N TYR A 151 22.49 -10.17 25.77
CA TYR A 151 22.94 -10.40 27.14
C TYR A 151 23.91 -9.31 27.59
N CYS A 152 23.91 -9.01 28.88
CA CYS A 152 24.90 -8.12 29.47
C CYS A 152 26.30 -8.76 29.34
N SER A 153 27.27 -7.97 28.88
CA SER A 153 28.67 -8.38 28.88
C SER A 153 29.45 -7.60 29.94
N PRO A 154 30.55 -8.15 30.49
CA PRO A 154 31.39 -7.42 31.45
C PRO A 154 32.00 -6.12 30.87
N SER A 155 32.08 -6.02 29.54
CA SER A 155 32.65 -4.89 28.81
C SER A 155 31.65 -3.79 28.46
N GLU A 156 30.34 -4.03 28.60
CA GLU A 156 29.31 -3.10 28.17
C GLU A 156 28.44 -2.64 29.36
N PRO A 157 28.15 -1.33 29.50
CA PRO A 157 27.30 -0.84 30.58
C PRO A 157 25.89 -1.43 30.51
N LEU A 158 25.37 -1.89 31.66
CA LEU A 158 24.00 -2.44 31.80
C LEU A 158 22.94 -1.54 31.15
N VAL A 159 23.07 -0.22 31.33
CA VAL A 159 22.12 0.77 30.78
C VAL A 159 22.11 0.75 29.24
N ALA A 160 23.27 0.56 28.60
CA ALA A 160 23.35 0.49 27.14
C ALA A 160 22.66 -0.77 26.63
N THR A 161 22.95 -1.93 27.23
CA THR A 161 22.29 -3.20 26.88
C THR A 161 20.77 -3.13 27.10
N ALA A 162 20.31 -2.56 28.23
CA ALA A 162 18.89 -2.39 28.52
C ALA A 162 18.20 -1.48 27.49
N ASN A 163 18.80 -0.36 27.12
CA ASN A 163 18.27 0.53 26.08
C ASN A 163 18.16 -0.19 24.72
N THR A 164 19.16 -0.99 24.35
CA THR A 164 19.10 -1.80 23.12
C THR A 164 17.92 -2.78 23.17
N ILE A 165 17.72 -3.49 24.29
CA ILE A 165 16.59 -4.41 24.46
C ILE A 165 15.25 -3.67 24.35
N CYS A 166 15.08 -2.56 25.08
CA CYS A 166 13.85 -1.76 25.02
C CYS A 166 13.58 -1.25 23.61
N THR A 167 14.59 -0.71 22.92
CA THR A 167 14.45 -0.21 21.55
C THR A 167 14.03 -1.30 20.58
N LEU A 168 14.62 -2.50 20.68
CA LEU A 168 14.25 -3.64 19.85
C LEU A 168 12.81 -4.08 20.11
N ILE A 169 12.39 -4.13 21.37
CA ILE A 169 11.00 -4.48 21.74
C ILE A 169 10.03 -3.43 21.18
N ASP A 170 10.27 -2.14 21.42
CA ASP A 170 9.43 -1.06 20.92
C ASP A 170 9.31 -1.11 19.39
N THR A 171 10.43 -1.35 18.71
CA THR A 171 10.48 -1.50 17.25
C THR A 171 9.61 -2.68 16.78
N ALA A 172 9.65 -3.82 17.48
CA ALA A 172 8.82 -4.97 17.13
C ALA A 172 7.33 -4.66 17.32
N PHE A 173 6.93 -3.99 18.40
CA PHE A 173 5.53 -3.60 18.62
C PHE A 173 5.05 -2.52 17.64
N ASP A 174 5.95 -1.64 17.19
CA ASP A 174 5.62 -0.63 16.20
C ASP A 174 5.31 -1.21 14.82
N MET A 175 5.83 -2.39 14.50
CA MET A 175 5.53 -3.11 13.26
C MET A 175 4.10 -3.68 13.21
N GLY A 176 3.42 -3.82 14.36
CA GLY A 176 2.05 -4.33 14.43
C GLY A 176 1.74 -5.19 15.66
N THR A 177 0.51 -5.66 15.76
CA THR A 177 0.05 -6.48 16.87
C THR A 177 0.74 -7.84 16.89
N ILE A 178 1.34 -8.21 18.02
CA ILE A 178 1.85 -9.57 18.24
C ILE A 178 0.67 -10.49 18.54
N THR A 179 0.32 -11.35 17.58
CA THR A 179 -0.74 -12.34 17.76
C THR A 179 -0.25 -13.52 18.61
N ARG A 180 -1.19 -14.32 19.12
CA ARG A 180 -0.87 -15.52 19.89
C ARG A 180 0.02 -16.49 19.10
N ASP A 181 -0.28 -16.68 17.81
CA ASP A 181 0.49 -17.61 16.97
C ASP A 181 1.89 -17.06 16.65
N LEU A 182 2.02 -15.74 16.52
CA LEU A 182 3.32 -15.10 16.39
C LEU A 182 4.18 -15.31 17.64
N PHE A 183 3.58 -15.13 18.83
CA PHE A 183 4.26 -15.35 20.10
C PHE A 183 4.68 -16.81 20.30
N LYS A 184 3.84 -17.78 19.89
CA LYS A 184 4.23 -19.20 19.84
C LYS A 184 5.45 -19.42 18.92
N GLY A 185 5.45 -18.79 17.74
CA GLY A 185 6.58 -18.87 16.81
C GLY A 185 7.87 -18.32 17.40
N ILE A 186 7.79 -17.19 18.11
CA ILE A 186 8.92 -16.60 18.85
C ILE A 186 9.43 -17.55 19.93
N ALA A 187 8.54 -18.11 20.76
CA ALA A 187 8.91 -19.03 21.82
C ALA A 187 9.58 -20.29 21.26
N LEU A 188 9.05 -20.85 20.16
CA LEU A 188 9.63 -22.00 19.46
C LEU A 188 11.02 -21.66 18.92
N LEU A 189 11.19 -20.53 18.23
CA LEU A 189 12.49 -20.13 17.69
C LEU A 189 13.52 -19.81 18.77
N ASN A 190 13.07 -19.27 19.91
CA ASN A 190 13.93 -19.06 21.07
C ASN A 190 14.35 -20.42 21.68
N SER A 191 13.45 -21.41 21.76
CA SER A 191 13.82 -22.76 22.24
C SER A 191 14.87 -23.46 21.36
N LEU A 192 14.96 -23.05 20.10
CA LEU A 192 15.95 -23.55 19.13
C LEU A 192 17.27 -22.79 19.19
N SER A 193 17.50 -21.89 20.16
CA SER A 193 18.71 -21.03 20.24
C SER A 193 20.03 -21.78 20.41
N ASP A 194 20.00 -23.10 20.62
CA ASP A 194 21.18 -23.96 20.61
C ASP A 194 21.80 -24.03 19.19
N LYS A 195 23.13 -24.00 19.13
CA LYS A 195 23.92 -24.07 17.89
C LYS A 195 23.66 -25.37 17.10
N THR A 196 23.18 -26.41 17.75
CA THR A 196 22.79 -27.67 17.11
C THR A 196 21.68 -27.52 16.07
N TYR A 197 20.89 -26.44 16.10
CA TYR A 197 19.77 -26.19 15.19
C TYR A 197 20.00 -25.06 14.17
N GLU A 198 21.25 -24.63 13.96
CA GLU A 198 21.60 -23.49 13.11
C GLU A 198 21.09 -23.60 11.65
N SER A 199 21.04 -24.83 11.10
CA SER A 199 20.51 -25.10 9.76
C SER A 199 19.01 -24.78 9.63
N ILE A 200 18.22 -25.10 10.66
CA ILE A 200 16.78 -24.84 10.73
C ILE A 200 16.53 -23.34 10.91
N GLN A 201 17.34 -22.67 11.74
CA GLN A 201 17.25 -21.22 11.95
C GLN A 201 17.52 -20.42 10.67
N SER A 202 18.50 -20.82 9.85
CA SER A 202 18.81 -20.12 8.59
C SER A 202 17.67 -20.24 7.57
N THR A 203 16.99 -21.39 7.54
CA THR A 203 15.89 -21.69 6.61
C THR A 203 14.65 -20.86 6.92
N ILE A 204 14.33 -20.69 8.21
CA ILE A 204 13.17 -19.92 8.66
C ILE A 204 13.41 -18.40 8.52
N SER A 205 14.66 -17.95 8.69
CA SER A 205 15.02 -16.53 8.58
C SER A 205 15.13 -16.04 7.14
N HIS A 206 15.24 -16.95 6.16
CA HIS A 206 15.37 -16.64 4.73
C HIS A 206 14.36 -17.46 3.89
N PRO A 207 13.06 -17.11 3.92
CA PRO A 207 12.02 -17.88 3.24
C PRO A 207 12.20 -17.95 1.71
N ALA A 208 12.99 -17.05 1.10
CA ALA A 208 13.32 -17.08 -0.33
C ALA A 208 13.96 -18.40 -0.81
N ARG A 209 14.59 -19.17 0.10
CA ARG A 209 15.19 -20.48 -0.23
C ARG A 209 14.18 -21.63 -0.29
N LEU A 210 12.98 -21.47 0.25
CA LEU A 210 11.95 -22.52 0.21
C LEU A 210 11.23 -22.57 -1.15
N THR A 211 11.24 -21.47 -1.90
CA THR A 211 10.62 -21.38 -3.23
C THR A 211 11.46 -21.95 -4.36
N GLU A 212 12.79 -22.07 -4.21
CA GLU A 212 13.66 -22.65 -5.26
C GLU A 212 13.71 -24.20 -5.25
N ARG A 213 13.22 -24.84 -4.18
CA ARG A 213 13.28 -26.30 -4.03
C ARG A 213 11.98 -27.03 -4.39
N ALA A 214 10.96 -26.29 -4.79
CA ALA A 214 9.62 -26.82 -5.04
C ALA A 214 9.36 -27.22 -6.50
N ASP A 215 10.38 -27.31 -7.36
CA ASP A 215 10.28 -27.99 -8.66
C ASP A 215 11.18 -29.23 -8.71
N PRO A 216 10.56 -30.41 -8.60
CA PRO A 216 11.07 -31.57 -9.31
C PRO A 216 9.99 -32.23 -10.16
N HIS A 217 10.38 -32.58 -11.39
CA HIS A 217 9.69 -33.39 -12.40
C HIS A 217 8.74 -32.60 -13.32
N GLY A 218 9.10 -32.29 -14.57
CA GLY A 218 9.74 -33.17 -15.54
C GLY A 218 8.67 -33.99 -16.25
N CYS A 219 7.82 -33.34 -17.06
CA CYS A 219 6.93 -34.02 -18.00
C CYS A 219 7.78 -34.73 -19.06
N GLN A 220 8.14 -35.99 -18.82
CA GLN A 220 8.56 -36.90 -19.87
C GLN A 220 7.31 -37.40 -20.60
N GLY A 221 7.28 -37.13 -21.91
CA GLY A 221 6.28 -37.65 -22.82
C GLY A 221 6.33 -39.17 -22.86
N THR A 222 5.16 -39.79 -22.75
CA THR A 222 4.99 -41.22 -23.01
C THR A 222 4.64 -41.40 -24.48
N ASP A 223 5.57 -41.98 -25.22
CA ASP A 223 5.38 -42.57 -26.53
C ASP A 223 4.31 -43.66 -26.49
N ALA A 224 3.45 -43.68 -27.50
CA ALA A 224 2.51 -44.77 -27.78
C ALA A 224 3.17 -45.80 -28.69
N PRO A 225 2.90 -47.11 -28.49
CA PRO A 225 2.98 -48.06 -29.58
C PRO A 225 1.63 -48.70 -29.89
N SER A 226 1.33 -48.68 -31.19
CA SER A 226 0.54 -49.60 -32.03
C SER A 226 -0.77 -50.19 -31.50
#